data_AF-A0A8T3XS60-F1
#
_entry.id   AF-A0A8T3XS60-F1
#
_cell.length_a   1.000
_cell.length_b   1.000
_cell.length_c   1.000
_cell.angle_alpha   90.00
_cell.angle_beta   90.00
_cell.angle_gamma   90.00
#
_symmetry.space_group_name_H-M   'P 1'
#
loop_
_entity.id
_entity.type
_entity.pdbx_description
1 polymer ?
#
loop_
_entity_poly.entity_id
_entity_poly.type
_entity_poly.pdbx_seq_one_letter_code
_entity_poly.pdbx_strand_id
1 'polypeptide(L)'
;KNVQEKANLSTAELEELEKTLYSKFDSIYDVFVEITMKGVGILDDLKLPKKTIVAIEEVSSKIKLPSVEIRGILELTNTKPDGVEIIRKILLDVLKNEGDSVEILYIGAPKYRLSITAQDFKTAEKKLKPMLDTIQNSIEKQKGTFKFAREESKKTREG
;
A
#
# COMPACT_ATOMS: atom_id res chain seq x y z
N LYS A 1 17.87 -12.59 13.72
CA LYS A 1 18.39 -13.56 12.70
C LYS A 1 18.57 -12.93 11.31
N ASN A 2 17.51 -12.51 10.59
CA ASN A 2 17.67 -11.90 9.25
C ASN A 2 18.62 -10.69 9.22
N VAL A 3 18.56 -9.82 10.22
CA VAL A 3 19.49 -8.67 10.36
C VAL A 3 20.92 -9.13 10.61
N GLN A 4 21.12 -10.16 11.44
CA GLN A 4 22.42 -10.72 11.76
C GLN A 4 23.13 -11.24 10.50
N GLU A 5 22.43 -12.00 9.68
CA GLU A 5 22.96 -12.55 8.42
C GLU A 5 23.33 -11.44 7.43
N LYS A 6 22.49 -10.41 7.28
CA LYS A 6 22.74 -9.31 6.34
C LYS A 6 23.86 -8.37 6.79
N ALA A 7 23.93 -8.09 8.09
CA ALA A 7 24.98 -7.25 8.64
C ALA A 7 26.28 -8.03 8.94
N ASN A 8 26.30 -9.36 8.76
CA ASN A 8 27.37 -10.26 9.19
C ASN A 8 27.76 -10.04 10.66
N LEU A 9 26.77 -9.95 11.55
CA LEU A 9 27.00 -9.77 12.98
C LEU A 9 27.35 -11.12 13.62
N SER A 10 28.35 -11.11 14.49
CA SER A 10 28.60 -12.21 15.43
C SER A 10 27.43 -12.35 16.41
N THR A 11 27.35 -13.49 17.10
CA THR A 11 26.31 -13.72 18.12
C THR A 11 26.39 -12.69 19.25
N ALA A 12 27.61 -12.29 19.65
CA ALA A 12 27.81 -11.27 20.67
C ALA A 12 27.30 -9.89 20.23
N GLU A 13 27.59 -9.47 18.99
CA GLU A 13 27.09 -8.22 18.43
C GLU A 13 25.56 -8.22 18.25
N LEU A 14 24.96 -9.38 17.97
CA LEU A 14 23.50 -9.52 17.93
C LEU A 14 22.90 -9.32 19.33
N GLU A 15 23.47 -9.92 20.36
CA GLU A 15 22.98 -9.76 21.74
C GLU A 15 23.09 -8.30 22.23
N GLU A 16 24.17 -7.60 21.87
CA GLU A 16 24.32 -6.16 22.16
C GLU A 16 23.29 -5.31 21.42
N LEU A 17 23.02 -5.62 20.15
CA LEU A 17 21.98 -4.97 19.37
C LEU A 17 20.59 -5.18 20.01
N GLU A 18 20.26 -6.41 20.39
CA GLU A 18 18.98 -6.73 21.04
C GLU A 18 18.82 -5.97 22.36
N LYS A 19 19.85 -5.95 23.21
CA LYS A 19 19.85 -5.16 24.46
C LYS A 19 19.65 -3.67 24.19
N THR A 20 20.32 -3.14 23.17
CA THR A 20 20.22 -1.73 22.77
C THR A 20 18.80 -1.39 22.31
N LEU A 21 18.18 -2.26 21.51
CA LEU A 21 16.79 -2.09 21.07
C LEU A 21 15.82 -2.19 22.25
N TYR A 22 15.96 -3.18 23.13
CA TYR A 22 15.09 -3.32 24.32
C TYR A 22 15.24 -2.18 25.32
N SER A 23 16.38 -1.47 25.33
CA SER A 23 16.55 -0.29 26.19
C SER A 23 15.67 0.90 25.79
N LYS A 24 15.22 0.95 24.53
CA LYS A 24 14.41 2.03 23.98
C LYS A 24 12.99 1.62 23.56
N PHE A 25 12.78 0.34 23.29
CA PHE A 25 11.54 -0.19 22.74
C PHE A 25 11.07 -1.40 23.54
N ASP A 26 9.76 -1.50 23.77
CA ASP A 26 9.16 -2.59 24.53
C ASP A 26 9.24 -3.94 23.79
N SER A 27 9.32 -3.90 22.46
CA SER A 27 9.42 -5.09 21.61
C SER A 27 10.32 -4.83 20.41
N ILE A 28 11.15 -5.82 20.07
CA ILE A 28 11.95 -5.81 18.84
C ILE A 28 11.03 -5.76 17.60
N TYR A 29 9.88 -6.42 17.62
CA TYR A 29 8.94 -6.38 16.49
C TYR A 29 8.44 -4.95 16.24
N ASP A 30 8.11 -4.23 17.31
CA ASP A 30 7.63 -2.84 17.23
C ASP A 30 8.69 -1.92 16.62
N VAL A 31 9.98 -2.17 16.86
CA VAL A 31 11.08 -1.45 16.19
C VAL A 31 10.93 -1.53 14.68
N PHE A 32 10.77 -2.73 14.12
CA PHE A 32 10.68 -2.89 12.67
C PHE A 32 9.39 -2.27 12.11
N VAL A 33 8.27 -2.36 12.83
CA VAL A 33 7.02 -1.69 12.44
C VAL A 33 7.20 -0.17 12.44
N GLU A 34 7.80 0.39 13.49
CA GLU A 34 8.07 1.82 13.59
C GLU A 34 9.02 2.31 12.50
N ILE A 35 10.05 1.54 12.14
CA ILE A 35 10.94 1.88 11.02
C ILE A 35 10.17 1.90 9.71
N THR A 36 9.26 0.96 9.48
CA THR A 36 8.41 0.96 8.29
C THR A 36 7.45 2.15 8.25
N MET A 37 7.01 2.65 9.41
CA MET A 37 6.09 3.80 9.51
C MET A 37 6.79 5.17 9.48
N LYS A 38 7.93 5.30 10.17
CA LYS A 38 8.61 6.59 10.46
C LYS A 38 9.99 6.71 9.81
N GLY A 39 10.49 5.62 9.23
CA GLY A 39 11.84 5.53 8.68
C GLY A 39 12.91 5.21 9.73
N VAL A 40 14.15 5.01 9.26
CA VAL A 40 15.30 4.61 10.08
C VAL A 40 15.76 5.64 11.10
N GLY A 41 15.28 6.89 11.02
CA GLY A 41 15.69 7.98 11.92
C GLY A 41 15.39 7.72 13.40
N ILE A 42 14.48 6.78 13.71
CA ILE A 42 14.24 6.35 15.11
C ILE A 42 15.47 5.69 15.75
N LEU A 43 16.43 5.25 14.94
CA LEU A 43 17.67 4.59 15.38
C LEU A 43 18.84 5.57 15.54
N ASP A 44 18.68 6.86 15.21
CA ASP A 44 19.80 7.82 15.17
C ASP A 44 20.49 7.97 16.53
N ASP A 45 19.71 7.94 17.61
CA ASP A 45 20.21 8.02 18.99
C ASP A 45 20.97 6.77 19.45
N LEU A 46 20.78 5.63 18.78
CA LEU A 46 21.36 4.35 19.16
C LEU A 46 22.80 4.18 18.65
N LYS A 47 23.31 5.14 17.86
CA LYS A 47 24.68 5.16 17.33
C LYS A 47 25.11 3.82 16.70
N LEU A 48 24.18 3.17 16.02
CA LEU A 48 24.42 1.87 15.39
C LEU A 48 25.32 2.01 14.16
N PRO A 49 26.13 0.99 13.83
CA PRO A 49 26.89 0.98 12.58
C PRO A 49 25.96 1.11 11.37
N LYS A 50 26.37 1.88 10.35
CA LYS A 50 25.57 2.09 9.13
C LYS A 50 25.14 0.77 8.48
N LYS A 51 26.01 -0.24 8.47
CA LYS A 51 25.72 -1.57 7.92
C LYS A 51 24.54 -2.23 8.63
N THR A 52 24.45 -2.07 9.95
CA THR A 52 23.35 -2.59 10.77
C THR A 52 22.06 -1.83 10.50
N ILE A 53 22.12 -0.48 10.40
CA ILE A 53 20.94 0.35 10.07
C ILE A 53 20.35 -0.05 8.72
N VAL A 54 21.18 -0.18 7.69
CA VAL A 54 20.74 -0.63 6.35
C VAL A 54 20.13 -2.03 6.41
N ALA A 55 20.73 -2.96 7.15
CA ALA A 55 20.19 -4.32 7.30
C ALA A 55 18.83 -4.32 8.02
N ILE A 56 18.64 -3.48 9.04
CA ILE A 56 17.36 -3.33 9.74
C ILE A 56 16.32 -2.72 8.81
N GLU A 57 16.65 -1.67 8.06
CA GLU A 57 15.76 -1.03 7.09
C GLU A 57 15.24 -2.03 6.04
N GLU A 58 16.15 -2.82 5.47
CA GLU A 58 15.82 -3.79 4.44
C GLU A 58 15.01 -4.99 4.97
N VAL A 59 15.09 -5.27 6.26
CA VAL A 59 14.23 -6.26 6.91
C VAL A 59 12.87 -5.65 7.24
N SER A 60 12.85 -4.41 7.72
CA SER A 60 11.63 -3.65 8.06
C SER A 60 10.74 -3.46 6.84
N SER A 61 11.32 -3.16 5.67
CA SER A 61 10.58 -2.95 4.42
C SER A 61 9.74 -4.14 3.95
N LYS A 62 10.00 -5.35 4.49
CA LYS A 62 9.22 -6.57 4.20
C LYS A 62 8.01 -6.72 5.11
N ILE A 63 7.91 -5.94 6.19
CA ILE A 63 6.77 -5.97 7.12
C ILE A 63 5.58 -5.29 6.47
N LYS A 64 4.46 -6.00 6.41
CA LYS A 64 3.20 -5.43 5.95
C LYS A 64 2.54 -4.69 7.09
N LEU A 65 2.43 -3.37 6.96
CA LEU A 65 1.68 -2.59 7.93
C LEU A 65 0.19 -2.99 7.92
N PRO A 66 -0.47 -2.97 9.09
CA PRO A 66 -1.92 -3.09 9.16
C PRO A 66 -2.57 -2.08 8.22
N SER A 67 -3.48 -2.57 7.39
CA SER A 67 -4.15 -1.74 6.40
C SER A 67 -5.61 -2.14 6.26
N VAL A 68 -6.35 -1.29 5.58
CA VAL A 68 -7.71 -1.55 5.15
C VAL A 68 -7.76 -1.51 3.64
N GLU A 69 -8.68 -2.28 3.09
CA GLU A 69 -8.91 -2.35 1.66
C GLU A 69 -10.40 -2.12 1.39
N ILE A 70 -10.70 -1.06 0.64
CA ILE A 70 -12.05 -0.83 0.10
C ILE A 70 -12.08 -1.41 -1.31
N ARG A 71 -13.13 -2.17 -1.62
CA ARG A 71 -13.34 -2.78 -2.92
C ARG A 71 -14.67 -2.37 -3.53
N GLY A 72 -14.73 -2.33 -4.84
CA GLY A 72 -15.97 -2.19 -5.58
C GLY A 72 -15.83 -2.53 -7.05
N ILE A 73 -16.96 -2.83 -7.67
CA ILE A 73 -17.07 -3.13 -9.10
C ILE A 73 -17.50 -1.87 -9.84
N LEU A 74 -16.68 -1.45 -10.78
CA LEU A 74 -17.01 -0.49 -11.82
C LEU A 74 -17.61 -1.25 -13.00
N GLU A 75 -18.83 -0.90 -13.40
CA GLU A 75 -19.40 -1.29 -14.68
C GLU A 75 -19.26 -0.12 -15.65
N LEU A 76 -18.39 -0.28 -16.66
CA LEU A 76 -18.08 0.75 -17.64
C LEU A 76 -18.40 0.22 -19.03
N THR A 77 -19.20 0.97 -19.78
CA THR A 77 -19.52 0.64 -21.17
C THR A 77 -19.25 1.82 -22.08
N ASN A 78 -18.85 1.53 -23.32
CA ASN A 78 -18.79 2.52 -24.39
C ASN A 78 -19.11 1.80 -25.70
N THR A 79 -20.07 2.31 -26.47
CA THR A 79 -20.57 1.67 -27.69
C THR A 79 -19.78 2.04 -28.94
N LYS A 80 -18.75 2.89 -28.81
CA LYS A 80 -17.85 3.21 -29.92
C LYS A 80 -16.98 1.99 -30.29
N PRO A 81 -16.51 1.89 -31.55
CA PRO A 81 -15.62 0.82 -31.98
C PRO A 81 -14.33 0.68 -31.15
N ASP A 82 -13.84 1.79 -30.59
CA ASP A 82 -12.66 1.89 -29.73
C ASP A 82 -13.00 1.95 -28.22
N GLY A 83 -14.21 1.53 -27.83
CA GLY A 83 -14.74 1.69 -26.48
C GLY A 83 -13.85 1.11 -25.36
N VAL A 84 -13.21 -0.05 -25.62
CA VAL A 84 -12.27 -0.67 -24.66
C VAL A 84 -11.03 0.20 -24.44
N GLU A 85 -10.48 0.77 -25.51
CA GLU A 85 -9.30 1.65 -25.42
C GLU A 85 -9.64 2.96 -24.71
N ILE A 86 -10.84 3.50 -24.94
CA ILE A 86 -11.35 4.66 -24.20
C ILE A 86 -11.41 4.36 -22.69
N ILE A 87 -12.02 3.24 -22.30
CA ILE A 87 -12.13 2.85 -20.89
C ILE A 87 -10.74 2.66 -20.28
N ARG A 88 -9.85 1.92 -20.97
CA ARG A 88 -8.48 1.70 -20.53
C ARG A 88 -7.75 3.02 -20.28
N LYS A 89 -7.85 3.98 -21.21
CA LYS A 89 -7.19 5.29 -21.07
C LYS A 89 -7.69 6.05 -19.85
N ILE A 90 -9.01 6.07 -19.63
CA ILE A 90 -9.62 6.74 -18.46
C ILE A 90 -9.10 6.13 -17.15
N LEU A 91 -9.10 4.80 -17.05
CA LEU A 91 -8.65 4.11 -15.84
C LEU A 91 -7.16 4.31 -15.59
N LEU A 92 -6.32 4.24 -16.63
CA LEU A 92 -4.89 4.51 -16.51
C LEU A 92 -4.60 5.96 -16.12
N ASP A 93 -5.35 6.93 -16.65
CA ASP A 93 -5.17 8.34 -16.30
C ASP A 93 -5.47 8.61 -14.81
N VAL A 94 -6.45 7.91 -14.22
CA VAL A 94 -6.76 7.99 -12.79
C VAL A 94 -5.66 7.36 -11.93
N LEU A 95 -5.02 6.30 -12.41
CA LEU A 95 -3.97 5.59 -11.66
C LEU A 95 -2.62 6.31 -11.62
N LYS A 96 -2.34 7.23 -12.57
CA LYS A 96 -1.01 7.88 -12.72
C LYS A 96 -0.43 8.48 -11.45
N ASN A 97 -1.27 8.96 -10.53
CA ASN A 97 -0.83 9.65 -9.31
C ASN A 97 -1.10 8.86 -8.02
N GLU A 98 -1.65 7.64 -8.11
CA GLU A 98 -2.11 6.89 -6.93
C GLU A 98 -1.10 5.85 -6.40
N GLY A 99 -0.03 5.59 -7.16
CA GLY A 99 1.00 4.60 -6.81
C GLY A 99 0.40 3.21 -6.57
N ASP A 100 0.98 2.46 -5.63
CA ASP A 100 0.55 1.09 -5.31
C ASP A 100 -0.69 1.03 -4.39
N SER A 101 -1.24 2.19 -4.01
CA SER A 101 -2.39 2.24 -3.09
C SER A 101 -3.73 1.98 -3.78
N VAL A 102 -3.79 2.02 -5.11
CA VAL A 102 -5.00 1.81 -5.89
C VAL A 102 -4.72 0.80 -7.00
N GLU A 103 -5.58 -0.20 -7.11
CA GLU A 103 -5.50 -1.25 -8.12
C GLU A 103 -6.82 -1.32 -8.89
N ILE A 104 -6.73 -1.48 -10.22
CA ILE A 104 -7.88 -1.74 -11.08
C ILE A 104 -7.66 -3.04 -11.84
N LEU A 105 -8.44 -4.07 -11.51
CA LEU A 105 -8.39 -5.39 -12.14
C LEU A 105 -9.52 -5.55 -13.16
N TYR A 106 -9.18 -5.92 -14.39
CA TYR A 106 -10.17 -6.33 -15.37
C TYR A 106 -10.73 -7.71 -15.02
N ILE A 107 -12.04 -7.78 -14.71
CA ILE A 107 -12.72 -9.06 -14.43
C ILE A 107 -13.27 -9.65 -15.73
N GLY A 108 -13.79 -8.79 -16.60
CA GLY A 108 -14.46 -9.17 -17.83
C GLY A 108 -15.51 -8.13 -18.17
N ALA A 109 -15.60 -7.72 -19.44
CA ALA A 109 -16.51 -6.65 -19.85
C ALA A 109 -17.95 -6.91 -19.38
N PRO A 110 -18.64 -5.89 -18.81
CA PRO A 110 -18.21 -4.50 -18.62
C PRO A 110 -17.55 -4.20 -17.25
N LYS A 111 -17.11 -5.23 -16.50
CA LYS A 111 -16.73 -5.15 -15.09
C LYS A 111 -15.21 -5.01 -14.85
N TYR A 112 -14.88 -4.06 -13.98
CA TYR A 112 -13.54 -3.79 -13.48
C TYR A 112 -13.59 -3.67 -11.95
N ARG A 113 -12.72 -4.37 -11.22
CA ARG A 113 -12.61 -4.23 -9.76
C ARG A 113 -11.67 -3.09 -9.43
N LEU A 114 -12.15 -2.13 -8.65
CA LEU A 114 -11.34 -1.12 -8.00
C LEU A 114 -11.05 -1.56 -6.57
N SER A 115 -9.77 -1.59 -6.19
CA SER A 115 -9.30 -1.84 -4.83
C SER A 115 -8.46 -0.66 -4.36
N ILE A 116 -8.72 -0.16 -3.14
CA ILE A 116 -7.97 0.95 -2.54
C ILE A 116 -7.46 0.49 -1.18
N THR A 117 -6.14 0.50 -1.01
CA THR A 117 -5.46 0.14 0.23
C THR A 117 -4.98 1.40 0.96
N ALA A 118 -5.29 1.52 2.25
CA ALA A 118 -4.84 2.64 3.09
C ALA A 118 -4.65 2.20 4.56
N GLN A 119 -4.11 3.09 5.39
CA GLN A 119 -3.94 2.85 6.84
C GLN A 119 -5.29 2.74 7.58
N ASP A 120 -6.31 3.46 7.11
CA ASP A 120 -7.63 3.50 7.71
C ASP A 120 -8.73 3.80 6.67
N PHE A 121 -9.98 3.50 7.01
CA PHE A 121 -11.09 3.65 6.07
C PHE A 121 -11.35 5.10 5.68
N LYS A 122 -11.13 6.07 6.58
CA LYS A 122 -11.36 7.48 6.24
C LYS A 122 -10.39 7.92 5.15
N THR A 123 -9.14 7.49 5.24
CA THR A 123 -8.12 7.77 4.22
C THR A 123 -8.47 7.10 2.90
N ALA A 124 -8.90 5.83 2.91
CA ALA A 124 -9.34 5.14 1.69
C ALA A 124 -10.58 5.79 1.04
N GLU A 125 -11.58 6.19 1.82
CA GLU A 125 -12.80 6.86 1.33
C GLU A 125 -12.51 8.21 0.70
N LYS A 126 -11.61 9.00 1.32
CA LYS A 126 -11.18 10.30 0.79
C LYS A 126 -10.55 10.16 -0.61
N LYS A 127 -9.90 9.04 -0.88
CA LYS A 127 -9.34 8.71 -2.20
C LYS A 127 -10.41 8.19 -3.17
N LEU A 128 -11.31 7.31 -2.69
CA LEU A 128 -12.34 6.68 -3.52
C LEU A 128 -13.21 7.69 -4.25
N LYS A 129 -13.79 8.64 -3.51
CA LYS A 129 -14.81 9.54 -4.06
C LYS A 129 -14.32 10.39 -5.25
N PRO A 130 -13.18 11.12 -5.17
CA PRO A 130 -12.65 11.85 -6.31
C PRO A 130 -12.34 10.98 -7.52
N MET A 131 -11.90 9.74 -7.31
CA MET A 131 -11.65 8.81 -8.41
C MET A 131 -12.94 8.40 -9.11
N LEU A 132 -13.98 8.02 -8.37
CA LEU A 132 -15.28 7.68 -8.94
C LEU A 132 -15.85 8.86 -9.75
N ASP A 133 -15.79 10.07 -9.19
CA ASP A 133 -16.25 11.28 -9.87
C ASP A 133 -15.46 11.52 -11.17
N THR A 134 -14.14 11.32 -11.16
CA THR A 134 -13.28 11.50 -12.34
C THR A 134 -13.58 10.46 -13.42
N ILE A 135 -13.74 9.19 -13.04
CA ILE A 135 -14.07 8.10 -13.96
C ILE A 135 -15.44 8.34 -14.59
N GLN A 136 -16.45 8.64 -13.76
CA GLN A 136 -17.82 8.91 -14.21
C GLN A 136 -17.85 10.06 -15.22
N ASN A 137 -17.28 11.21 -14.86
CA ASN A 137 -17.25 12.37 -15.75
C ASN A 137 -16.51 12.10 -17.06
N SER A 138 -15.42 11.31 -17.02
CA SER A 138 -14.62 11.02 -18.20
C SER A 138 -15.32 10.06 -19.16
N ILE A 139 -16.02 9.03 -18.63
CA ILE A 139 -16.72 8.05 -19.47
C ILE A 139 -18.01 8.64 -20.06
N GLU A 140 -18.74 9.45 -19.29
CA GLU A 140 -19.95 10.14 -19.77
C GLU A 140 -19.65 11.15 -20.88
N LYS A 141 -18.52 11.90 -20.79
CA LYS A 141 -18.02 12.75 -21.89
C LYS A 141 -17.77 11.98 -23.18
N GLN A 142 -17.44 10.70 -23.07
CA GLN A 142 -17.22 9.81 -24.20
C GLN A 142 -18.48 9.06 -24.63
N LYS A 143 -19.67 9.46 -24.14
CA LYS A 143 -20.97 8.82 -24.34
C LYS A 143 -21.03 7.37 -23.86
N GLY A 144 -20.20 7.02 -22.87
CA GLY A 144 -20.27 5.74 -22.19
C GLY A 144 -21.15 5.79 -20.94
N THR A 145 -21.31 4.66 -20.26
CA THR A 145 -22.06 4.56 -19.00
C THR A 145 -21.16 4.15 -17.85
N PHE A 146 -21.54 4.59 -16.65
CA PHE A 146 -20.85 4.34 -15.40
C PHE A 146 -21.83 3.76 -14.37
N LYS A 147 -21.43 2.68 -13.71
CA LYS A 147 -22.03 2.26 -12.43
C LYS A 147 -20.94 1.81 -11.48
N PHE A 148 -21.17 2.02 -10.20
CA PHE A 148 -20.32 1.54 -9.13
C PHE A 148 -21.15 0.74 -8.12
N ALA A 149 -20.69 -0.46 -7.81
CA ALA A 149 -21.26 -1.31 -6.77
C ALA A 149 -20.19 -1.64 -5.74
N ARG A 150 -20.45 -1.31 -4.47
CA ARG A 150 -19.48 -1.55 -3.40
C ARG A 150 -19.42 -3.03 -3.03
N GLU A 151 -18.21 -3.55 -2.85
CA GLU A 151 -17.96 -4.90 -2.32
C GLU A 151 -17.62 -4.82 -0.81
N GLU A 152 -17.62 -5.96 -0.13
CA GLU A 152 -17.18 -6.04 1.26
C GLU A 152 -15.73 -5.55 1.42
N SER A 153 -15.53 -4.65 2.38
CA SER A 153 -14.21 -4.11 2.68
C SER A 153 -13.42 -5.08 3.56
N LYS A 154 -12.10 -5.16 3.35
CA LYS A 154 -11.22 -6.05 4.11
C LYS A 154 -10.34 -5.26 5.07
N LYS A 155 -9.99 -5.89 6.19
CA LYS A 155 -8.95 -5.40 7.10
C LYS A 155 -7.85 -6.45 7.14
N THR A 156 -6.63 -6.04 6.88
CA THR A 156 -5.42 -6.80 7.20
C THR A 156 -5.11 -6.50 8.67
N ARG A 157 -5.91 -7.06 9.57
CA ARG A 157 -5.52 -7.15 10.98
C ARG A 157 -4.64 -8.38 11.09
N GLU A 158 -3.35 -8.22 11.41
CA GLU A 158 -2.60 -9.33 12.01
C GLU A 158 -3.35 -9.72 13.29
N GLY A 159 -3.66 -11.01 13.39
CA GLY A 159 -4.32 -11.59 14.57
C GLY A 159 -3.42 -11.59 15.77
#